data_AF-A0A966QN94-F1
#
_entry.id   AF-A0A966QN94-F1
#
_cell.length_a   1.000
_cell.length_b   1.000
_cell.length_c   1.000
_cell.angle_alpha   90.00
_cell.angle_beta   90.00
_cell.angle_gamma   90.00
#
_symmetry.space_group_name_H-M   'P 1'
#
loop_
_entity.id
_entity.type
_entity.pdbx_description
1 polymer ?
#
loop_
_entity_poly.entity_id
_entity_poly.type
_entity_poly.pdbx_seq_one_letter_code
_entity_poly.pdbx_strand_id
1 'polypeptide(L)' 'MLPWQWAEESSESKHGDGVSRPRPGSRTREYRVMVYPRNARPVTWITQAESKRHAIRYAEARWPGAEVEVV' A
#
# COMPACT_ATOMS: atom_id res chain seq x y z
N MET A 1 2.69 -32.69 -21.23
CA MET A 1 2.81 -31.72 -20.13
C MET A 1 2.07 -30.47 -20.55
N LEU A 2 0.86 -30.26 -20.04
CA LEU A 2 0.04 -29.12 -20.43
C LEU A 2 0.36 -27.88 -19.56
N PRO A 3 0.18 -26.66 -20.10
CA PRO A 3 0.84 -25.43 -19.66
C PRO A 3 -0.19 -24.50 -19.01
N TRP A 4 -0.48 -24.71 -17.74
CA TRP A 4 -1.33 -23.80 -16.96
C TRP A 4 -0.46 -23.12 -15.92
N GLN A 5 0.28 -22.12 -16.39
CA GLN A 5 0.84 -21.12 -15.52
C GLN A 5 -0.30 -20.14 -15.24
N TRP A 6 -0.87 -20.20 -14.03
CA TRP A 6 -1.76 -19.17 -13.52
C TRP A 6 -0.98 -17.86 -13.51
N ALA A 7 -1.07 -17.10 -14.60
CA ALA A 7 -0.66 -15.71 -14.61
C ALA A 7 -1.79 -14.93 -13.93
N GLU A 8 -1.88 -15.06 -12.60
CA GLU A 8 -2.53 -14.04 -11.79
C GLU A 8 -1.69 -12.77 -11.97
N GLU A 9 -2.13 -11.94 -12.91
CA GLU A 9 -1.74 -10.55 -13.02
C GLU A 9 -2.13 -9.89 -11.70
N SER A 10 -1.22 -9.95 -10.74
CA SER A 10 -1.55 -9.98 -9.33
C SER A 10 -1.93 -8.57 -8.89
N SER A 11 -3.23 -8.29 -8.86
CA SER A 11 -3.85 -7.24 -8.05
C SER A 11 -3.77 -7.59 -6.56
N GLU A 12 -2.70 -8.28 -6.15
CA GLU A 12 -2.46 -8.73 -4.80
C GLU A 12 -1.71 -7.64 -4.04
N SER A 13 -2.16 -7.39 -2.82
CA SER A 13 -1.49 -6.48 -1.90
C SER A 13 -0.03 -6.90 -1.71
N LYS A 14 0.90 -6.01 -2.06
CA LYS A 14 2.34 -6.25 -1.89
C LYS A 14 2.75 -5.87 -0.48
N HIS A 15 3.36 -6.81 0.23
CA HIS A 15 3.77 -6.63 1.62
C HIS A 15 5.28 -6.76 1.77
N GLY A 16 5.92 -5.88 2.55
CA GLY A 16 7.35 -5.99 2.85
C GLY A 16 8.01 -4.70 3.29
N ASP A 17 9.25 -4.80 3.79
CA ASP A 17 10.05 -3.67 4.25
C ASP A 17 10.45 -2.76 3.09
N GLY A 18 10.12 -1.47 3.20
CA GLY A 18 10.22 -0.50 2.12
C GLY A 18 9.16 -0.64 1.02
N VAL A 19 8.25 -1.62 1.13
CA VAL A 19 7.17 -1.88 0.14
C VAL A 19 5.82 -1.49 0.71
N SER A 20 5.47 -1.98 1.90
CA SER A 20 4.21 -1.69 2.58
C SER A 20 4.40 -1.21 4.02
N ARG A 21 5.65 -1.11 4.47
CA ARG A 21 6.06 -0.65 5.80
C ARG A 21 7.45 -0.03 5.73
N PRO A 22 7.79 0.90 6.63
CA PRO A 22 9.11 1.51 6.67
C PRO A 22 10.20 0.48 6.98
N ARG A 23 11.42 0.73 6.49
CA ARG A 23 12.54 -0.17 6.79
C ARG A 23 12.93 -0.07 8.26
N PRO A 24 13.33 -1.18 8.92
CA PRO A 24 13.84 -1.14 10.28
C PRO A 24 14.97 -0.11 10.44
N GLY A 25 14.89 0.73 11.47
CA GLY A 25 15.88 1.80 11.73
C GLY A 25 15.64 3.12 11.00
N SER A 26 14.62 3.21 10.14
CA SER A 26 14.28 4.46 9.46
C SER A 26 13.60 5.45 10.41
N ARG A 27 13.94 6.74 10.29
CA ARG A 27 13.22 7.81 10.99
C ARG A 27 11.83 7.95 10.39
N THR A 28 10.82 7.59 11.15
CA THR A 28 9.43 7.61 10.72
C THR A 28 8.62 8.64 11.49
N ARG A 29 7.50 9.06 10.90
CA ARG A 29 6.45 9.85 11.54
C ARG A 29 5.11 9.22 11.21
N GLU A 30 4.12 9.48 12.06
CA GLU A 30 2.75 9.09 11.80
C GLU A 30 2.16 9.91 10.65
N TYR A 31 1.51 9.23 9.72
CA TYR A 31 0.72 9.83 8.65
C TYR A 31 -0.66 9.18 8.63
N ARG A 32 -1.67 10.02 8.38
CA ARG A 32 -3.03 9.57 8.12
C ARG A 32 -3.24 9.58 6.61
N VAL A 33 -3.60 8.44 6.06
CA VAL A 33 -3.84 8.25 4.63
C VAL A 33 -5.29 7.87 4.44
N MET A 34 -6.03 8.64 3.65
CA MET A 34 -7.36 8.27 3.20
C MET A 34 -7.22 7.41 1.95
N VAL A 35 -7.81 6.21 1.98
CA VAL A 35 -7.75 5.23 0.89
C VAL A 35 -9.15 5.04 0.36
N TYR A 36 -9.29 5.12 -0.97
CA TYR A 36 -10.55 4.98 -1.70
C TYR A 36 -10.53 3.67 -2.50
N PRO A 37 -10.81 2.51 -1.87
CA PRO A 37 -10.85 1.23 -2.56
C PRO A 37 -12.02 1.16 -3.56
N ARG A 38 -11.78 0.55 -4.72
CA ARG A 38 -12.79 0.37 -5.76
C ARG A 38 -13.90 -0.55 -5.22
N ASN A 39 -15.15 -0.06 -5.20
CA ASN A 39 -16.34 -0.75 -4.69
C ASN A 39 -16.43 -0.93 -3.16
N ALA A 40 -15.63 -0.20 -2.37
CA ALA A 40 -15.76 -0.21 -0.92
C ALA A 40 -15.80 1.23 -0.36
N ARG A 41 -16.20 1.37 0.90
CA ARG A 41 -16.22 2.68 1.56
C ARG A 41 -14.79 3.19 1.74
N PRO A 42 -14.54 4.50 1.64
CA PRO A 42 -13.25 5.08 1.97
C PRO A 42 -12.84 4.73 3.40
N VAL A 43 -11.56 4.43 3.58
CA VAL A 43 -11.00 4.07 4.89
C VAL A 43 -9.83 4.98 5.23
N THR A 44 -9.75 5.37 6.50
CA THR A 44 -8.59 6.09 7.03
C THR A 44 -7.59 5.08 7.55
N TRP A 45 -6.41 5.03 6.94
CA TRP A 45 -5.30 4.19 7.35
C TRP A 45 -4.20 5.03 8.01
N ILE A 46 -3.89 4.72 9.26
CA ILE A 46 -2.82 5.38 10.01
C ILE A 46 -1.56 4.53 9.90
N THR A 47 -0.46 5.12 9.43
CA THR A 47 0.80 4.41 9.18
C THR A 47 2.02 5.23 9.56
N GLN A 48 3.11 4.54 9.90
CA GLN A 48 4.42 5.15 10.10
C GLN A 48 5.16 5.16 8.76
N ALA A 49 5.70 6.30 8.33
CA ALA A 49 6.48 6.40 7.11
C ALA A 49 7.59 7.44 7.22
N GLU A 50 8.59 7.36 6.35
CA GLU A 50 9.72 8.29 6.30
C GLU A 50 9.30 9.67 5.76
N SER A 51 8.28 9.70 4.90
CA SER A 51 7.72 10.93 4.32
C SER A 51 6.30 10.69 3.80
N LYS A 52 5.55 11.77 3.49
CA LYS A 52 4.23 11.69 2.85
C LYS A 52 4.23 10.80 1.59
N ARG A 53 5.27 10.90 0.76
CA ARG A 53 5.44 10.08 -0.45
C ARG A 53 5.56 8.58 -0.14
N HIS A 54 6.24 8.23 0.96
CA HIS A 54 6.36 6.83 1.39
C HIS A 54 5.03 6.32 1.95
N ALA A 55 4.29 7.15 2.69
CA ALA A 55 2.96 6.79 3.18
C ALA A 55 1.98 6.46 2.03
N ILE A 56 1.97 7.28 0.97
CA ILE A 56 1.19 7.02 -0.26
C ILE A 56 1.64 5.70 -0.90
N ARG A 57 2.94 5.53 -1.11
CA ARG A 57 3.48 4.31 -1.73
C ARG A 57 3.10 3.04 -0.96
N TYR A 58 3.12 3.09 0.37
CA TYR A 58 2.72 1.95 1.21
C TYR A 58 1.23 1.68 1.14
N ALA A 59 0.41 2.73 0.99
CA ALA A 59 -1.02 2.59 0.80
C ALA A 59 -1.33 1.99 -0.58
N GLU A 60 -0.72 2.47 -1.67
CA GLU A 60 -0.88 1.91 -3.01
C GLU A 60 -0.44 0.44 -3.09
N ALA A 61 0.66 0.10 -2.42
CA ALA A 61 1.12 -1.28 -2.36
C ALA A 61 0.11 -2.19 -1.64
N ARG A 62 -0.56 -1.67 -0.60
CA ARG A 62 -1.53 -2.41 0.21
C ARG A 62 -2.92 -2.48 -0.43
N TRP A 63 -3.31 -1.44 -1.17
CA TRP A 63 -4.55 -1.36 -1.94
C TRP A 63 -4.27 -1.05 -3.41
N PRO A 64 -3.84 -2.05 -4.21
CA PRO A 64 -3.57 -1.86 -5.62
C PRO A 64 -4.80 -1.29 -6.36
N GLY A 65 -4.62 -0.18 -7.08
CA GLY A 65 -5.69 0.46 -7.85
C GLY A 65 -6.69 1.28 -7.03
N ALA A 66 -6.45 1.51 -5.73
CA ALA A 66 -7.17 2.50 -4.94
C ALA A 66 -6.57 3.90 -5.13
N GLU A 67 -7.42 4.93 -5.10
CA GLU A 67 -6.95 6.30 -4.96
C GLU A 67 -6.53 6.57 -3.51
N VAL A 68 -5.43 7.27 -3.29
CA VAL A 68 -4.86 7.50 -1.96
C VAL A 68 -4.48 8.96 -1.75
N GLU A 69 -4.76 9.49 -0.57
CA GLU A 69 -4.50 10.88 -0.21
C GLU A 69 -3.97 10.99 1.23
N VAL A 70 -2.98 11.85 1.49
CA VAL A 70 -2.47 12.09 2.85
C VAL A 70 -3.18 13.31 3.45
N VAL A 71 -3.78 13.11 4.62
CA VAL A 71 -4.54 14.12 5.39
C VAL A 71 -3.66 14.75 6.47
#